data_AF-A0AAW9PYI2-F1
#
_entry.id   AF-A0AAW9PYI2-F1
#
_cell.length_a   1.000
_cell.length_b   1.000
_cell.length_c   1.000
_cell.angle_alpha   90.00
_cell.angle_beta   90.00
_cell.angle_gamma   90.00
#
_symmetry.space_group_name_H-M   'P 1'
#
loop_
_entity.id
_entity.type
_entity.pdbx_description
1 polymer ?
#
loop_
_entity_poly.entity_id
_entity_poly.type
_entity_poly.pdbx_seq_one_letter_code
_entity_poly.pdbx_strand_id
1 'polypeptide(L)'
;MKSKTAAILLCWFLGGIGVHKFYLGQTGAGVLYLLFCWTFIPAIIAFFEFFMLIFMSDAEFNQRFNGAPATNAMNSLYSGGAVSAADATKALSDLKGLYDSGVITAEEYEEKRQKLLKHL
;
A
#
# COMPACT_ATOMS: atom_id res chain seq x y z
N MET A 1 -5.49 -12.08 -5.08
CA MET A 1 -5.94 -10.94 -4.24
C MET A 1 -7.08 -11.43 -3.37
N LYS A 2 -7.04 -11.13 -2.07
CA LYS A 2 -8.10 -11.46 -1.10
C LYS A 2 -9.25 -10.46 -1.25
N SER A 3 -10.47 -10.90 -1.03
CA SER A 3 -11.66 -10.04 -1.10
C SER A 3 -12.03 -9.54 0.28
N LYS A 4 -12.29 -8.23 0.41
CA LYS A 4 -12.78 -7.60 1.64
C LYS A 4 -14.11 -8.21 2.05
N THR A 5 -15.03 -8.37 1.11
CA THR A 5 -16.35 -8.97 1.35
C THR A 5 -16.24 -10.39 1.86
N ALA A 6 -15.33 -11.19 1.30
CA ALA A 6 -15.07 -12.54 1.79
C ALA A 6 -14.56 -12.51 3.25
N ALA A 7 -13.61 -11.62 3.56
CA ALA A 7 -13.09 -11.46 4.92
C ALA A 7 -14.17 -11.03 5.93
N ILE A 8 -15.10 -10.14 5.54
CA ILE A 8 -16.25 -9.72 6.35
C ILE A 8 -17.19 -10.90 6.63
N LEU A 9 -17.55 -11.67 5.59
CA LEU A 9 -18.42 -12.85 5.73
C LEU A 9 -17.77 -13.92 6.61
N LEU A 10 -16.48 -14.19 6.41
CA LEU A 10 -15.68 -15.10 7.23
C LEU A 10 -15.61 -14.62 8.69
N CYS A 11 -15.47 -13.32 8.91
CA CYS A 11 -15.44 -12.74 10.26
C CYS A 11 -16.81 -12.86 10.95
N TRP A 12 -17.92 -12.68 10.23
CA TRP A 12 -19.26 -12.82 10.80
C TRP A 12 -19.61 -14.25 11.16
N PHE A 13 -19.41 -15.20 10.23
CA PHE A 13 -19.78 -16.60 10.44
C PHE A 13 -18.75 -17.39 11.28
N LEU A 14 -17.48 -17.02 11.18
CA LEU A 14 -16.36 -17.82 11.68
C LEU A 14 -15.36 -17.02 12.52
N GLY A 15 -15.74 -15.80 12.92
CA GLY A 15 -14.91 -14.91 13.74
C GLY A 15 -14.66 -15.41 15.16
N GLY A 16 -15.64 -16.08 15.77
CA GLY A 16 -15.47 -16.72 17.09
C GLY A 16 -14.44 -17.85 17.10
N ILE A 17 -14.15 -18.45 15.94
CA ILE A 17 -13.12 -19.49 15.76
C ILE A 17 -11.79 -18.86 15.27
N GLY A 18 -11.84 -17.67 14.67
CA GLY A 18 -10.67 -16.96 14.16
C GLY A 18 -10.25 -17.32 12.74
N VAL A 19 -11.11 -17.98 11.96
CA VAL A 19 -10.75 -18.46 10.61
C VAL A 19 -10.51 -17.30 9.62
N HIS A 20 -11.15 -16.15 9.84
CA HIS A 20 -10.92 -14.94 9.05
C HIS A 20 -9.46 -14.46 9.13
N LYS A 21 -8.77 -14.65 10.27
CA LYS A 21 -7.34 -14.31 10.42
C LYS A 21 -6.44 -15.16 9.51
N PHE A 22 -6.77 -16.44 9.34
CA PHE A 22 -6.05 -17.32 8.41
C PHE A 22 -6.25 -16.88 6.95
N TYR A 23 -7.47 -16.47 6.58
CA TYR A 23 -7.76 -15.92 5.25
C TYR A 23 -6.90 -14.68 4.94
N LEU A 24 -6.75 -13.81 5.95
CA LEU A 24 -5.96 -12.57 5.89
C LEU A 24 -4.44 -12.82 5.90
N GLY A 25 -3.97 -14.05 6.07
CA GLY A 25 -2.54 -14.39 6.15
C GLY A 25 -1.92 -14.16 7.53
N GLN A 26 -2.75 -13.88 8.54
CA GLN A 26 -2.33 -13.68 9.93
C GLN A 26 -2.41 -14.99 10.72
N THR A 27 -1.65 -16.00 10.29
CA THR A 27 -1.70 -17.37 10.85
C THR A 27 -1.47 -17.42 12.36
N GLY A 28 -0.51 -16.64 12.88
CA GLY A 28 -0.25 -16.58 14.32
C GLY A 28 -1.45 -16.10 15.15
N ALA A 29 -2.12 -15.03 14.69
CA ALA A 29 -3.33 -14.52 15.35
C ALA A 29 -4.52 -15.49 15.21
N GLY A 30 -4.63 -16.18 14.06
CA GLY A 30 -5.64 -17.21 13.86
C GLY A 30 -5.48 -18.40 14.81
N VAL A 31 -4.24 -18.89 15.00
CA VAL A 31 -3.96 -19.96 15.97
C VAL A 31 -4.30 -19.52 17.39
N LEU A 32 -3.99 -18.27 17.76
CA LEU A 32 -4.34 -17.72 19.06
C LEU A 32 -5.87 -17.71 19.28
N TYR A 33 -6.63 -17.27 18.29
CA TYR A 33 -8.10 -17.29 18.37
C TYR A 33 -8.65 -18.71 18.49
N LEU A 34 -8.05 -19.67 17.80
CA LEU A 34 -8.46 -21.07 17.83
C LEU A 34 -8.19 -21.69 19.23
N LEU A 35 -7.05 -21.38 19.85
CA LEU A 35 -6.72 -21.82 21.21
C LEU A 35 -7.64 -21.19 22.28
N PHE A 36 -8.10 -19.95 22.04
CA PHE A 36 -8.99 -19.24 22.95
C PHE A 36 -10.48 -19.35 22.58
N CYS A 37 -10.87 -20.13 21.56
CA CYS A 37 -12.26 -20.12 21.06
C CYS A 37 -13.29 -20.55 22.13
N TRP A 38 -12.87 -21.40 23.08
CA TRP A 38 -13.66 -21.87 24.22
C TRP A 38 -13.89 -20.82 25.32
N THR A 39 -13.13 -19.72 25.35
CA THR A 39 -13.30 -18.66 26.37
C THR A 39 -14.32 -17.60 25.95
N PHE A 40 -14.89 -17.70 24.75
CA PHE A 40 -15.77 -16.69 24.12
C PHE A 40 -15.13 -15.29 23.91
N ILE A 41 -13.94 -15.04 24.44
CA ILE A 41 -13.18 -13.80 24.25
C ILE A 41 -12.93 -13.52 22.75
N PRO A 42 -12.55 -14.51 21.92
CA PRO A 42 -12.34 -14.27 20.48
C PRO A 42 -13.61 -13.82 19.75
N ALA A 43 -14.79 -14.23 20.22
CA ALA A 43 -16.06 -13.82 19.62
C ALA A 43 -16.33 -12.31 19.84
N ILE A 44 -16.00 -11.79 21.04
CA ILE A 44 -16.12 -10.37 21.34
C ILE A 44 -15.13 -9.55 20.50
N ILE A 45 -13.87 -9.99 20.39
CA ILE A 45 -12.87 -9.28 19.59
C ILE A 45 -13.26 -9.33 18.10
N ALA A 46 -13.71 -10.48 17.60
CA ALA A 46 -14.17 -10.63 16.22
C ALA A 46 -15.37 -9.74 15.89
N PHE A 47 -16.24 -9.47 16.86
CA PHE A 47 -17.35 -8.52 16.70
C PHE A 47 -16.82 -7.11 16.44
N PHE A 48 -15.85 -6.62 17.22
CA PHE A 48 -15.22 -5.33 16.94
C PHE A 48 -14.44 -5.31 15.62
N GLU A 49 -13.70 -6.39 15.32
CA GLU A 49 -12.99 -6.52 14.04
C GLU A 49 -13.95 -6.53 12.84
N PHE A 50 -15.14 -7.09 12.98
CA PHE A 50 -16.17 -7.08 11.94
C PHE A 50 -16.59 -5.65 11.59
N PHE A 51 -16.91 -4.82 12.58
CA PHE A 51 -17.21 -3.40 12.34
C PHE A 51 -16.00 -2.65 11.77
N MET A 52 -14.82 -2.90 12.31
CA MET A 52 -13.58 -2.28 11.79
C MET A 52 -13.40 -2.62 10.31
N LEU A 53 -13.60 -3.88 9.90
CA LEU A 53 -13.49 -4.30 8.50
C LEU A 53 -14.56 -3.67 7.61
N ILE A 54 -15.78 -3.47 8.12
CA ILE A 54 -16.84 -2.78 7.38
C ILE A 54 -16.47 -1.33 7.12
N PHE A 55 -16.02 -0.61 8.16
CA PHE A 55 -15.66 0.80 8.09
C PHE A 55 -14.33 1.06 7.38
N MET A 56 -13.42 0.08 7.33
CA MET A 56 -12.17 0.16 6.58
C MET A 56 -12.44 0.34 5.09
N SER A 57 -11.71 1.21 4.39
CA SER A 57 -11.85 1.38 2.94
C SER A 57 -11.24 0.20 2.16
N ASP A 58 -11.73 -0.05 0.93
CA ASP A 58 -11.14 -1.10 0.06
C ASP A 58 -9.67 -0.83 -0.27
N ALA A 59 -9.27 0.44 -0.37
CA ALA A 59 -7.88 0.84 -0.57
C ALA A 59 -7.00 0.42 0.62
N GLU A 60 -7.45 0.69 1.84
CA GLU A 60 -6.74 0.33 3.08
C GLU A 60 -6.68 -1.20 3.26
N PHE A 61 -7.78 -1.91 2.97
CA PHE A 61 -7.80 -3.37 3.00
C PHE A 61 -6.79 -3.98 2.01
N ASN A 62 -6.78 -3.47 0.77
CA ASN A 62 -5.89 -3.95 -0.27
C ASN A 62 -4.41 -3.67 0.06
N GLN A 63 -4.13 -2.51 0.67
CA GLN A 63 -2.78 -2.18 1.17
C GLN A 63 -2.35 -3.17 2.26
N ARG A 64 -3.22 -3.49 3.21
CA ARG A 64 -2.87 -4.28 4.40
C ARG A 64 -2.81 -5.79 4.16
N PHE A 65 -3.65 -6.34 3.27
CA PHE A 65 -3.83 -7.79 3.14
C PHE A 65 -3.52 -8.35 1.76
N ASN A 66 -3.57 -7.53 0.71
CA ASN A 66 -3.26 -7.97 -0.65
C ASN A 66 -1.89 -7.53 -1.13
N GLY A 67 -1.21 -6.68 -0.36
CA GLY A 67 -0.03 -5.99 -0.84
C GLY A 67 -0.38 -5.24 -2.12
N ALA A 68 -1.10 -4.12 -2.00
CA ALA A 68 -0.80 -3.04 -2.94
C ALA A 68 0.73 -2.86 -2.85
N PRO A 69 1.45 -2.90 -3.99
CA PRO A 69 2.89 -3.04 -3.96
C PRO A 69 3.46 -2.02 -2.98
N ALA A 70 4.27 -2.49 -2.04
CA ALA A 70 5.07 -1.65 -1.15
C ALA A 70 6.03 -0.73 -1.92
N THR A 71 5.88 -0.61 -3.24
CA THR A 71 6.54 0.33 -4.13
C THR A 71 6.27 1.77 -3.74
N ASN A 72 5.32 2.11 -2.86
CA ASN A 72 5.08 3.52 -2.49
C ASN A 72 5.41 3.88 -1.04
N ALA A 73 5.45 2.94 -0.10
CA ALA A 73 5.89 3.23 1.27
C ALA A 73 7.43 3.15 1.40
N MET A 74 8.06 2.23 0.64
CA MET A 74 9.52 2.08 0.62
C MET A 74 10.20 2.99 -0.42
N ASN A 75 9.55 3.34 -1.55
CA ASN A 75 10.11 4.33 -2.50
C ASN A 75 10.16 5.75 -1.93
N SER A 76 9.34 6.09 -0.93
CA SER A 76 9.33 7.45 -0.39
C SER A 76 10.48 7.72 0.59
N LEU A 77 11.17 6.69 1.09
CA LEU A 77 12.29 6.84 2.03
C LEU A 77 13.65 6.45 1.42
N TYR A 78 13.67 5.64 0.34
CA TYR A 78 14.89 5.12 -0.28
C TYR A 78 14.89 5.07 -1.82
N SER A 79 14.23 5.99 -2.54
CA SER A 79 14.53 6.16 -3.98
C SER A 79 15.80 7.00 -4.18
N GLY A 80 16.91 6.44 -3.73
CA GLY A 80 18.24 6.66 -4.29
C GLY A 80 18.59 5.53 -5.26
N GLY A 81 17.62 5.05 -6.04
CA GLY A 81 17.78 3.92 -6.96
C GLY A 81 16.93 4.10 -8.20
N ALA A 82 17.61 4.26 -9.34
CA ALA A 82 17.10 4.33 -10.73
C ALA A 82 15.82 5.15 -10.92
N VAL A 83 15.99 6.40 -11.36
CA VAL A 83 14.88 7.24 -11.84
C VAL A 83 14.16 6.48 -12.94
N SER A 84 12.87 6.17 -12.75
CA SER A 84 12.08 5.48 -13.77
C SER A 84 12.00 6.37 -15.02
N ALA A 85 12.05 5.77 -16.21
CA ALA A 85 11.90 6.50 -17.48
C ALA A 85 10.61 7.34 -17.53
N ALA A 86 9.57 6.93 -16.80
CA ALA A 86 8.32 7.69 -16.65
C ALA A 86 8.49 8.96 -15.79
N ASP A 87 9.39 8.95 -14.81
CA ASP A 87 9.64 10.10 -13.92
C ASP A 87 10.59 11.11 -14.59
N ALA A 88 11.57 10.63 -15.37
CA ALA A 88 12.44 11.50 -16.15
C ALA A 88 11.68 12.25 -17.26
N THR A 89 10.69 11.62 -17.91
CA THR A 89 9.88 12.30 -18.93
C THR A 89 9.02 13.42 -18.32
N LYS A 90 8.50 13.23 -17.10
CA LYS A 90 7.81 14.31 -16.36
C LYS A 90 8.77 15.44 -15.98
N ALA A 91 9.93 15.11 -15.41
CA ALA A 91 10.94 16.11 -15.05
C ALA A 91 11.42 16.93 -16.27
N LEU A 92 11.55 16.31 -17.44
CA LEU A 92 11.88 17.00 -18.70
C LEU A 92 10.78 17.97 -19.16
N SER A 93 9.50 17.59 -18.97
CA SER A 93 8.36 18.46 -19.27
C SER A 93 8.35 19.70 -18.39
N ASP A 94 8.59 19.54 -17.09
CA ASP A 94 8.64 20.66 -16.13
C ASP A 94 9.84 21.57 -16.39
N LEU A 95 11.01 20.99 -16.68
CA LEU A 95 12.21 21.75 -17.05
C LEU A 95 11.97 22.58 -18.33
N LYS A 96 11.23 22.03 -19.30
CA LYS A 96 10.87 22.75 -20.53
C LYS A 96 9.93 23.92 -20.25
N GLY A 97 8.94 23.75 -19.36
CA GLY A 97 8.07 24.85 -18.95
C GLY A 97 8.82 25.99 -18.27
N LEU A 98 9.85 25.67 -17.48
CA LEU A 98 10.72 26.67 -16.85
C LEU A 98 11.58 27.44 -17.87
N TYR A 99 12.05 26.76 -18.92
CA TYR A 99 12.79 27.42 -20.01
C TYR A 99 11.88 28.33 -20.83
N ASP A 100 10.70 27.84 -21.22
CA ASP A 100 9.74 28.60 -22.03
C ASP A 100 9.20 29.83 -21.27
N SER A 101 9.20 29.80 -19.93
CA SER A 101 8.86 30.95 -19.07
C SER A 101 10.01 31.93 -18.84
N GLY A 102 11.20 31.68 -19.40
CA GLY A 102 12.38 32.53 -19.25
C GLY A 102 12.98 32.54 -17.85
N VAL A 103 12.53 31.63 -16.98
CA VAL A 103 13.01 31.53 -15.58
C VAL A 103 14.41 30.91 -15.53
N ILE A 104 14.75 30.09 -16.51
CA ILE A 104 16.09 29.48 -16.66
C ILE A 104 16.64 29.75 -18.06
N THR A 105 17.96 29.89 -18.16
CA THR A 105 18.66 30.10 -19.42
C THR A 105 18.82 28.78 -20.19
N ALA A 106 19.13 28.86 -21.49
CA ALA A 106 19.33 27.67 -22.32
C ALA A 106 20.48 26.78 -21.81
N GLU A 107 21.54 27.38 -21.25
CA GLU A 107 22.70 26.65 -20.71
C GLU A 107 22.32 25.85 -19.45
N GLU A 108 21.59 26.45 -18.52
CA GLU A 108 21.15 25.74 -17.30
C GLU A 108 20.14 24.62 -17.59
N TYR A 109 19.31 24.81 -18.62
CA TYR A 109 18.38 23.78 -19.09
C TYR A 109 19.13 22.56 -19.62
N GLU A 110 20.15 22.75 -20.47
CA GLU A 110 20.91 21.65 -21.05
C GLU A 110 21.68 20.85 -20.00
N GLU A 111 22.29 21.52 -19.02
CA GLU A 111 23.02 20.85 -17.95
C GLU A 111 22.10 19.95 -17.10
N LYS A 112 20.95 20.48 -16.68
CA LYS A 112 19.97 19.73 -15.88
C LYS A 112 19.37 18.56 -16.66
N ARG A 113 19.06 18.77 -17.93
CA ARG A 113 18.58 17.72 -18.84
C ARG A 113 19.61 16.60 -19.00
N GLN A 114 20.89 16.91 -19.20
CA GLN A 114 21.93 15.89 -19.35
C GLN A 114 22.19 15.11 -18.07
N LYS A 115 22.17 15.78 -16.91
CA LYS A 115 22.33 15.12 -15.61
C LYS A 115 21.21 14.11 -15.37
N LEU A 116 19.97 14.44 -15.74
CA LEU A 116 18.82 13.52 -15.67
C LEU A 116 19.00 12.30 -16.58
N LEU A 117 19.49 12.49 -17.80
CA LEU A 117 19.72 11.39 -18.76
C LEU A 117 20.83 10.44 -18.33
N LYS A 118 21.81 10.90 -17.55
CA LYS A 118 22.93 10.08 -17.06
C LYS A 118 22.58 9.24 -15.83
N HIS A 119 21.55 9.66 -15.09
CA HIS A 119 21.06 8.98 -13.88
C HIS A 119 19.84 8.05 -14.15
N LEU A 120 19.43 7.97 -15.42
CA LEU A 120 18.51 6.98 -15.98
C LEU A 120 19.27 5.70 -16.35
#